data_AF-A0A1E7J0G6-F1
#
_entry.id   AF-A0A1E7J0G6-F1
#
_cell.length_a   1.000
_cell.length_b   1.000
_cell.length_c   1.000
_cell.angle_alpha   90.00
_cell.angle_beta   90.00
_cell.angle_gamma   90.00
#
_symmetry.space_group_name_H-M   'P 1'
#
loop_
_entity.id
_entity.type
_entity.pdbx_description
1 polymer ?
#
loop_
_entity_poly.entity_id
_entity_poly.type
_entity_poly.pdbx_seq_one_letter_code
_entity_poly.pdbx_strand_id
1 'polypeptide(L)'
;MPRDYDIPVLDEDPRKILGVSAEADKEEIRAAYLKKIKEYPPDRLPAEFERIRDAYGILRDPRMRMRIMLQSADPEASLTSLLDSAIAERRFVGPEAWLAAIRSQ
;
A
#
# COMPACT_ATOMS: atom_id res chain seq x y z
N MET A 1 -5.54 -23.14 9.63
CA MET A 1 -5.78 -22.09 8.63
C MET A 1 -4.44 -21.77 8.00
N PRO A 2 -4.16 -22.21 6.77
CA PRO A 2 -2.91 -21.82 6.10
C PRO A 2 -2.94 -20.30 5.96
N ARG A 3 -1.89 -19.62 6.42
CA ARG A 3 -1.75 -18.18 6.17
C ARG A 3 -1.01 -18.06 4.84
N ASP A 4 -1.77 -17.89 3.78
CA ASP A 4 -1.27 -17.67 2.42
C ASP A 4 -0.50 -16.33 2.39
N TYR A 5 0.78 -16.37 2.74
CA TYR A 5 1.70 -15.23 2.72
C TYR A 5 2.70 -15.33 1.56
N ASP A 6 2.36 -16.06 0.50
CA ASP A 6 3.08 -15.95 -0.76
C ASP A 6 2.89 -14.51 -1.25
N ILE A 7 3.93 -13.69 -1.06
CA ILE A 7 3.97 -12.38 -1.72
C ILE A 7 4.04 -12.71 -3.20
N PRO A 8 3.14 -12.19 -4.03
CA PRO A 8 3.37 -12.17 -5.46
C PRO A 8 4.70 -11.46 -5.70
N VAL A 9 5.69 -12.17 -6.22
CA VAL A 9 6.96 -11.54 -6.62
C VAL A 9 6.64 -10.70 -7.84
N LEU A 10 6.60 -9.39 -7.64
CA LEU A 10 6.45 -8.43 -8.71
C LEU A 10 7.83 -8.07 -9.25
N ASP A 11 7.91 -7.93 -10.56
CA ASP A 11 9.07 -7.43 -11.31
C ASP A 11 9.21 -5.90 -11.23
N GLU A 12 8.19 -5.19 -10.71
CA GLU A 12 8.18 -3.75 -10.53
C GLU A 12 7.48 -3.34 -9.22
N ASP A 13 7.79 -2.13 -8.74
CA ASP A 13 7.10 -1.50 -7.62
C ASP A 13 5.56 -1.50 -7.83
N PRO A 14 4.77 -2.05 -6.90
CA PRO A 14 3.31 -2.03 -6.93
C PRO A 14 2.69 -0.65 -7.23
N ARG A 15 3.33 0.43 -6.75
CA ARG A 15 2.86 1.80 -6.96
C ARG A 15 2.99 2.23 -8.41
N LYS A 16 4.07 1.83 -9.09
CA LYS A 16 4.27 2.07 -10.52
C LYS A 16 3.27 1.27 -11.35
N ILE A 17 3.02 0.02 -10.97
CA ILE A 17 2.01 -0.83 -11.63
C ILE A 17 0.61 -0.18 -11.57
N LEU A 18 0.21 0.36 -10.42
CA LEU A 18 -1.06 1.08 -10.28
C LEU A 18 -1.02 2.51 -10.83
N GLY A 19 0.17 3.09 -11.03
CA GLY A 19 0.35 4.47 -11.48
C GLY A 19 -0.03 5.50 -10.41
N VAL A 20 0.31 5.22 -9.14
CA VAL A 20 -0.01 6.08 -7.99
C VAL A 20 1.25 6.65 -7.36
N SER A 21 1.10 7.81 -6.70
CA SER A 21 2.18 8.45 -5.94
C SER A 21 2.67 7.58 -4.76
N ALA A 22 3.89 7.83 -4.30
CA ALA A 22 4.42 7.26 -3.05
C ALA A 22 3.51 7.59 -1.85
N GLU A 23 2.92 8.78 -1.86
CA GLU A 23 2.06 9.30 -0.80
C GLU A 23 0.57 9.03 -1.00
N ALA A 24 0.22 8.20 -1.99
CA ALA A 24 -1.17 7.90 -2.29
C ALA A 24 -1.87 7.23 -1.09
N ASP A 25 -3.03 7.78 -0.73
CA ASP A 25 -3.86 7.22 0.34
C ASP A 25 -4.60 5.95 -0.12
N LYS A 26 -5.40 5.35 0.78
CA LYS A 26 -6.07 4.08 0.48
C LYS A 26 -7.16 4.25 -0.58
N GLU A 27 -7.83 5.40 -0.57
CA GLU A 27 -8.89 5.77 -1.47
C GLU A 27 -8.35 5.99 -2.88
N GLU A 28 -7.23 6.70 -3.02
CA GLU A 28 -6.50 6.92 -4.27
C GLU A 28 -5.98 5.59 -4.85
N ILE A 29 -5.38 4.74 -4.02
CA ILE A 29 -4.92 3.39 -4.43
C ILE A 29 -6.11 2.55 -4.94
N ARG A 30 -7.24 2.59 -4.24
CA ARG A 30 -8.45 1.88 -4.64
C ARG A 30 -9.02 2.42 -5.95
N ALA A 31 -9.06 3.73 -6.13
CA ALA A 31 -9.55 4.36 -7.34
C ALA A 31 -8.69 3.98 -8.57
N ALA A 32 -7.36 3.99 -8.41
CA ALA A 32 -6.43 3.59 -9.45
C ALA A 32 -6.62 2.10 -9.85
N TYR A 33 -6.76 1.22 -8.86
CA TYR A 33 -7.07 -0.20 -9.11
C TYR A 33 -8.35 -0.40 -9.92
N LEU A 34 -9.45 0.27 -9.54
CA LEU A 34 -10.72 0.15 -10.26
C LEU A 34 -10.65 0.70 -11.68
N LYS A 35 -9.87 1.77 -11.91
CA LYS A 35 -9.61 2.29 -13.26
C LYS A 35 -8.85 1.26 -14.10
N LYS A 36 -7.77 0.69 -13.55
CA LYS A 36 -6.94 -0.31 -14.21
C LYS A 36 -7.71 -1.58 -14.57
N ILE A 37 -8.58 -2.11 -13.71
CA ILE A 37 -9.40 -3.29 -14.07
C ILE A 37 -10.32 -3.03 -15.27
N LYS A 38 -10.84 -1.81 -15.40
CA LYS A 38 -11.68 -1.44 -16.56
C LYS A 38 -10.87 -1.38 -17.85
N GLU A 39 -9.63 -0.94 -17.76
CA GLU A 39 -8.68 -0.89 -18.89
C GLU A 39 -8.15 -2.28 -19.25
N TYR A 40 -7.91 -3.12 -18.24
CA TYR A 40 -7.32 -4.47 -18.34
C TYR A 40 -8.29 -5.53 -17.77
N PRO A 41 -9.40 -5.82 -18.48
CA PRO A 41 -10.38 -6.78 -18.00
C PRO A 41 -9.85 -8.23 -18.09
N PRO A 42 -10.24 -9.10 -17.14
CA PRO A 42 -9.69 -10.46 -17.05
C PRO A 42 -10.00 -11.32 -18.28
N ASP A 43 -11.14 -11.11 -18.93
CA ASP A 43 -11.57 -11.90 -20.09
C ASP A 43 -10.69 -11.69 -21.33
N ARG A 44 -10.02 -10.52 -21.42
CA ARG A 44 -9.17 -10.16 -22.57
C ARG A 44 -7.69 -10.10 -22.20
N LEU A 45 -7.38 -9.66 -20.99
CA LEU A 45 -6.03 -9.36 -20.51
C LEU A 45 -5.80 -9.99 -19.12
N PRO A 46 -5.87 -11.34 -19.02
CA PRO A 46 -5.81 -12.03 -17.72
C PRO A 46 -4.49 -11.82 -16.99
N ALA A 47 -3.35 -11.87 -17.69
CA ALA A 47 -2.04 -11.68 -17.08
C ALA A 47 -1.89 -10.27 -16.47
N GLU A 48 -2.33 -9.23 -17.19
CA GLU A 48 -2.25 -7.87 -16.67
C GLU A 48 -3.23 -7.63 -15.53
N PHE A 49 -4.42 -8.22 -15.64
CA PHE A 49 -5.38 -8.20 -14.54
C PHE A 49 -4.78 -8.80 -13.26
N GLU A 50 -4.12 -9.96 -13.34
CA GLU A 50 -3.45 -10.59 -12.20
C GLU A 50 -2.35 -9.69 -11.64
N ARG A 51 -1.48 -9.15 -12.50
CA ARG A 51 -0.43 -8.20 -12.09
C ARG A 51 -1.00 -6.98 -11.34
N ILE A 52 -2.09 -6.41 -11.84
CA ILE A 52 -2.79 -5.27 -11.22
C ILE A 52 -3.42 -5.67 -9.87
N ARG A 53 -4.06 -6.84 -9.81
CA ARG A 53 -4.67 -7.39 -8.60
C ARG A 53 -3.64 -7.59 -7.50
N ASP A 54 -2.49 -8.16 -7.85
CA ASP A 54 -1.43 -8.49 -6.93
C ASP A 54 -0.76 -7.23 -6.37
N ALA A 55 -0.50 -6.23 -7.23
CA ALA A 55 -0.03 -4.91 -6.80
C ALA A 55 -1.00 -4.23 -5.82
N TYR A 56 -2.32 -4.28 -6.09
CA TYR A 56 -3.32 -3.75 -5.16
C TYR A 56 -3.37 -4.54 -3.83
N GLY A 57 -3.28 -5.87 -3.88
CA GLY A 57 -3.26 -6.73 -2.69
C GLY A 57 -2.12 -6.35 -1.74
N ILE A 58 -0.94 -6.12 -2.30
CA ILE A 58 0.24 -5.66 -1.57
C ILE A 58 0.02 -4.27 -0.94
N LEU A 59 -0.51 -3.31 -1.70
CA LEU A 59 -0.66 -1.92 -1.23
C LEU A 59 -1.82 -1.71 -0.25
N ARG A 60 -2.83 -2.57 -0.29
CA ARG A 60 -3.99 -2.52 0.60
C ARG A 60 -3.66 -2.99 2.02
N ASP A 61 -2.76 -3.97 2.19
CA ASP A 61 -2.42 -4.52 3.50
C ASP A 61 -1.23 -3.77 4.12
N PRO A 62 -1.41 -3.05 5.25
CA PRO A 62 -0.32 -2.36 5.94
C PRO A 62 0.86 -3.27 6.31
N ARG A 63 0.62 -4.56 6.60
CA ARG A 63 1.68 -5.52 6.92
C ARG A 63 2.50 -5.87 5.68
N MET A 64 1.85 -6.00 4.52
CA MET A 64 2.54 -6.27 3.26
C MET A 64 3.36 -5.07 2.82
N ARG A 65 2.82 -3.85 2.96
CA ARG A 65 3.59 -2.61 2.72
C ARG A 65 4.84 -2.52 3.60
N MET A 66 4.70 -2.81 4.90
CA MET A 66 5.82 -2.80 5.84
C MET A 66 6.88 -3.85 5.47
N ARG A 67 6.44 -5.05 5.06
CA ARG A 67 7.35 -6.12 4.64
C ARG A 67 8.17 -5.74 3.42
N ILE A 68 7.55 -5.13 2.41
CA ILE A 68 8.28 -4.66 1.22
C ILE A 68 9.29 -3.58 1.59
N MET A 69 8.88 -2.59 2.39
CA MET A 69 9.78 -1.53 2.88
C MET A 69 11.00 -2.12 3.60
N LEU A 70 10.80 -3.13 4.46
CA LEU A 70 11.87 -3.82 5.18
C LEU A 70 12.78 -4.63 4.23
N GLN A 71 12.21 -5.28 3.22
CA GLN A 71 12.97 -6.08 2.24
C GLN A 71 13.76 -5.21 1.26
N SER A 72 13.28 -4.01 0.93
CA SER A 72 13.97 -3.07 0.06
C SER A 72 15.05 -2.25 0.78
N ALA A 73 15.12 -2.33 2.11
CA ALA A 73 16.07 -1.58 2.89
C ALA A 73 17.49 -2.18 2.80
N ASP A 74 18.49 -1.32 2.92
CA ASP A 74 19.87 -1.76 3.04
C ASP A 74 20.07 -2.53 4.35
N PRO A 75 20.44 -3.83 4.31
CA PRO A 75 20.61 -4.64 5.51
C PRO A 75 21.82 -4.24 6.36
N GLU A 76 22.78 -3.52 5.79
CA GLU A 76 23.97 -3.04 6.53
C GLU A 76 23.74 -1.67 7.18
N ALA A 77 22.66 -0.98 6.81
CA ALA A 77 22.30 0.29 7.41
C ALA A 77 21.78 0.11 8.84
N SER A 78 21.99 1.12 9.68
CA SER A 78 21.41 1.17 11.02
C SER A 78 19.88 1.09 10.96
N LEU A 79 19.26 0.34 11.87
CA LEU A 79 17.80 0.29 12.03
C LEU A 79 17.16 1.69 12.15
N THR A 80 17.89 2.68 12.65
CA THR A 80 17.40 4.07 12.75
C THR A 80 17.14 4.72 11.39
N SER A 81 17.86 4.35 10.32
CA SER A 81 17.65 4.94 8.98
C SER A 81 16.29 4.58 8.39
N LEU A 82 15.72 3.43 8.77
CA LEU A 82 14.36 3.02 8.42
C LEU A 82 13.29 3.92 9.02
N LEU A 83 13.61 4.63 10.11
CA LEU A 83 12.68 5.53 10.79
C LEU A 83 12.67 6.92 10.17
N ASP A 84 13.69 7.29 9.38
CA ASP A 84 13.79 8.61 8.77
C ASP A 84 12.63 8.87 7.78
N SER A 85 12.17 7.83 7.07
CA SER A 85 10.96 7.88 6.24
C SER A 85 9.65 7.72 7.03
N ALA A 86 9.72 7.16 8.23
CA ALA A 86 8.55 6.90 9.08
C ALA A 86 8.15 8.10 9.94
N ILE A 87 9.01 9.13 10.03
CA ILE A 87 8.67 10.44 10.58
C ILE A 87 7.86 11.23 9.53
N ALA A 88 6.82 10.61 8.98
CA ALA A 88 5.75 11.37 8.37
C ALA A 88 5.19 12.28 9.47
N GLU A 89 5.01 13.57 9.16
CA GLU A 89 4.45 14.55 10.09
C GLU A 89 3.21 13.96 10.76
N ARG A 90 3.31 13.68 12.06
CA ARG A 90 2.12 13.35 12.86
C ARG A 90 1.19 14.55 12.73
N ARG A 91 0.18 14.45 11.85
CA ARG A 91 -0.84 15.48 11.69
C ARG A 91 -1.58 15.57 13.01
N PHE A 92 -1.19 16.56 13.82
CA PHE A 92 -1.87 16.88 15.06
C PHE A 92 -3.25 17.43 14.68
N VAL A 93 -4.28 16.59 14.79
CA VAL A 93 -5.68 16.92 14.46
C VAL A 93 -6.37 17.80 15.52
N GLY A 94 -5.65 18.17 16.58
CA GLY A 94 -6.18 18.98 17.69
C GLY A 94 -7.12 18.20 18.62
N PRO A 95 -7.46 18.79 19.79
CA PRO A 95 -8.33 18.16 20.78
C PRO A 95 -9.79 18.03 20.30
N GLU A 96 -10.24 18.84 19.35
CA GLU A 96 -11.64 18.86 18.89
C GLU A 96 -12.07 17.56 18.21
N ALA A 97 -11.20 16.99 17.36
CA ALA A 97 -11.46 15.70 16.71
C ALA A 97 -11.60 14.57 17.74
N TRP A 98 -10.84 14.62 18.85
CA TRP A 98 -10.89 13.64 19.94
C TRP A 98 -12.16 13.81 20.78
N LEU A 99 -12.53 15.05 21.13
CA LEU A 99 -13.76 15.34 21.86
C LEU A 99 -15.02 14.95 21.08
N ALA A 100 -15.01 15.12 19.75
CA ALA A 100 -16.11 14.68 18.88
C ALA A 100 -16.30 13.15 18.89
N ALA A 101 -15.21 12.39 18.86
CA ALA A 101 -15.25 10.93 18.91
C ALA A 101 -15.75 10.38 20.26
N ILE A 102 -15.49 11.08 21.37
CA ILE A 102 -15.94 10.66 22.71
C ILE A 102 -17.41 10.95 22.95
N ARG A 103 -17.94 12.05 22.41
CA ARG A 103 -19.36 12.43 22.57
C ARG A 103 -20.32 11.63 21.69
N SER A 104 -19.82 10.73 20.86
CA SER A 104 -20.59 9.89 19.93
C SER A 104 -20.72 8.43 20.39
N GLN A 105 -20.42 8.13 21.67
CA GLN A 105 -20.78 6.87 22.34
C GLN A 105 -21.95 7.04 23.30
#